data_AF-A0A925Y3W6-F1
#
_entry.id   AF-A0A925Y3W6-F1
#
_cell.length_a   1.000
_cell.length_b   1.000
_cell.length_c   1.000
_cell.angle_alpha   90.00
_cell.angle_beta   90.00
_cell.angle_gamma   90.00
#
_symmetry.space_group_name_H-M   'P 1'
#
loop_
_entity.id
_entity.type
_entity.pdbx_description
1 polymer ?
#
loop_
_entity_poly.entity_id
_entity_poly.type
_entity_poly.pdbx_seq_one_letter_code
_entity_poly.pdbx_strand_id
1 'polypeptide(L)' 'IVGGKHLKAHARFIVSEIPGKAAFILDDVTVWGVSLPNDWLGGIKGRDLIGEILAAKNGKIAGVKEFKVEPGRLIISLDE' A
#
# COMPACT_ATOMS: atom_id res chain seq x y z
N ILE A 1 22.14 4.05 18.73
CA ILE A 1 22.74 3.46 17.50
C ILE A 1 22.62 1.96 17.62
N VAL A 2 21.77 1.31 16.81
CA VAL A 2 21.53 -0.14 16.87
C VAL A 2 22.30 -0.79 15.72
N GLY A 3 23.61 -0.98 15.91
CA GLY A 3 24.43 -1.75 14.98
C GLY A 3 24.39 -3.24 15.34
N GLY A 4 24.22 -4.12 14.34
CA GLY A 4 24.39 -5.57 14.50
C GLY A 4 23.17 -6.38 14.97
N LYS A 5 21.97 -5.79 15.05
CA LYS A 5 20.73 -6.56 15.30
C LYS A 5 19.91 -6.69 14.03
N HIS A 6 19.44 -7.90 13.75
CA HIS A 6 18.42 -8.13 12.73
C HIS A 6 17.09 -7.55 13.21
N LEU A 7 16.33 -6.93 12.30
CA LEU A 7 14.97 -6.46 12.54
C LEU A 7 14.02 -7.35 11.75
N LYS A 8 13.08 -8.00 12.42
CA LYS A 8 12.00 -8.73 11.75
C LYS A 8 10.76 -7.85 11.69
N ALA A 9 10.35 -7.48 10.49
CA ALA A 9 9.14 -6.70 10.25
C ALA A 9 8.26 -7.38 9.19
N HIS A 10 6.94 -7.20 9.31
CA HIS A 10 5.96 -7.61 8.30
C HIS A 10 5.02 -6.45 8.02
N ALA A 11 4.71 -6.21 6.75
CA ALA A 11 3.68 -5.27 6.34
C ALA A 11 2.53 -6.01 5.65
N ARG A 12 1.29 -5.63 5.96
CA ARG A 12 0.09 -6.11 5.29
C ARG A 12 -0.51 -4.98 4.48
N PHE A 13 -0.80 -5.26 3.22
CA PHE A 13 -1.47 -4.34 2.31
C PHE A 13 -2.81 -4.92 1.89
N ILE A 14 -3.81 -4.05 1.78
CA ILE A 14 -5.11 -4.37 1.17
C ILE A 14 -5.17 -3.62 -0.15
N VAL A 15 -5.51 -4.34 -1.20
CA VAL A 15 -5.65 -3.77 -2.54
C VAL A 15 -7.06 -4.04 -3.05
N SER A 16 -7.72 -3.00 -3.56
CA SER A 16 -9.05 -3.16 -4.18
C SER A 16 -8.94 -3.29 -5.69
N GLU A 17 -9.56 -4.32 -6.25
CA GLU A 17 -9.69 -4.54 -7.70
C GLU A 17 -11.03 -4.03 -8.24
N ILE A 18 -11.43 -2.80 -7.86
CA ILE A 18 -12.60 -2.20 -8.50
C ILE A 18 -12.14 -1.68 -9.87
N PRO A 19 -12.77 -2.09 -10.99
CA PRO A 19 -12.36 -1.64 -12.32
C PRO A 19 -12.29 -0.12 -12.41
N GLY A 20 -11.11 0.40 -12.73
CA GLY A 20 -10.84 1.84 -12.81
C GLY A 20 -10.77 2.58 -11.47
N LYS A 21 -10.73 1.88 -10.32
CA LYS A 21 -10.41 2.46 -9.01
C LYS A 21 -9.40 1.58 -8.29
N ALA A 22 -8.14 1.98 -8.31
CA ALA A 22 -7.10 1.33 -7.52
C ALA A 22 -7.06 1.98 -6.14
N ALA A 23 -7.24 1.18 -5.09
CA ALA A 23 -6.97 1.59 -3.71
C ALA A 23 -5.84 0.72 -3.16
N PHE A 24 -4.88 1.34 -2.49
CA PHE A 24 -3.74 0.67 -1.89
C PHE A 24 -3.62 1.10 -0.43
N ILE A 25 -4.03 0.23 0.48
CA ILE A 25 -4.13 0.55 1.90
C ILE A 25 -3.05 -0.21 2.67
N LEU A 26 -2.25 0.50 3.46
CA LEU A 26 -1.39 -0.12 4.46
C LEU A 26 -2.25 -0.52 5.66
N ASP A 27 -2.57 -1.81 5.78
CA ASP A 27 -3.41 -2.33 6.87
C ASP A 27 -2.64 -2.46 8.17
N ASP A 28 -1.43 -3.05 8.12
CA ASP A 28 -0.63 -3.21 9.33
C ASP A 28 0.88 -3.24 9.05
N VAL A 29 1.67 -2.82 10.03
CA VAL A 29 3.11 -3.05 10.09
C VAL A 29 3.40 -3.62 11.46
N THR A 30 3.95 -4.83 11.51
CA THR A 30 4.39 -5.46 12.76
C THR A 30 5.90 -5.52 12.80
N VAL A 31 6.44 -5.30 14.00
CA VAL A 31 7.86 -5.52 14.31
C VAL A 31 7.91 -6.54 15.42
N TRP A 32 8.63 -7.65 15.18
CA TRP A 32 8.69 -8.77 16.14
C TRP A 32 7.32 -9.28 16.61
N GLY A 33 6.32 -9.21 15.73
CA GLY A 33 4.93 -9.64 16.02
C GLY A 33 4.06 -8.60 16.71
N VAL A 34 4.58 -7.42 17.04
CA VAL A 34 3.81 -6.32 17.65
C VAL A 34 3.46 -5.29 16.58
N SER A 35 2.18 -4.98 16.42
CA SER A 35 1.70 -3.95 15.48
C SER A 35 2.16 -2.56 15.93
N LEU A 36 2.73 -1.80 15.00
CA LEU A 36 3.16 -0.43 15.25
C LEU A 36 1.94 0.51 15.37
N PRO A 37 1.94 1.46 16.31
CA PRO A 37 0.92 2.52 16.37
C PRO A 37 0.86 3.34 15.08
N ASN A 38 -0.32 3.81 14.70
CA ASN A 38 -0.47 4.59 13.47
C ASN A 38 0.34 5.90 13.51
N ASP A 39 0.39 6.57 14.66
CA ASP A 39 1.13 7.83 14.81
C ASP A 39 2.64 7.66 14.58
N TRP A 40 3.19 6.48 14.82
CA TRP A 40 4.59 6.17 14.54
C TRP A 40 4.85 5.97 13.05
N LEU A 41 3.81 5.63 12.30
CA LEU A 41 3.83 5.51 10.84
C LEU A 41 3.43 6.83 10.17
N GLY A 42 3.29 7.93 10.92
CA GLY A 42 2.86 9.22 10.38
C GLY A 42 1.38 9.25 9.99
N GLY A 43 0.56 8.38 10.57
CA GLY A 43 -0.89 8.37 10.36
C GLY A 43 -1.37 7.63 9.12
N ILE A 44 -0.48 6.99 8.35
CA ILE A 44 -0.77 6.39 7.03
C ILE A 44 -1.49 5.03 7.09
N LYS A 45 -1.51 4.36 8.26
CA LYS A 45 -2.19 3.06 8.40
C LYS A 45 -3.70 3.26 8.19
N GLY A 46 -4.29 2.39 7.38
CA GLY A 46 -5.71 2.41 7.03
C GLY A 46 -6.08 3.47 5.98
N ARG A 47 -5.12 4.19 5.40
CA ARG A 47 -5.37 5.20 4.36
C ARG A 47 -5.14 4.65 2.97
N ASP A 48 -5.91 5.15 1.99
CA ASP A 48 -5.67 4.87 0.58
C ASP A 48 -4.50 5.71 0.05
N LEU A 49 -3.34 5.07 -0.05
CA LEU A 49 -2.09 5.71 -0.45
C LEU A 49 -2.12 6.14 -1.92
N ILE A 50 -2.86 5.45 -2.79
CA ILE A 50 -3.01 5.86 -4.19
C ILE A 50 -3.84 7.14 -4.28
N GLY A 51 -4.98 7.17 -3.57
CA GLY A 51 -5.84 8.35 -3.50
C GLY A 51 -5.10 9.58 -2.95
N GLU A 52 -4.30 9.41 -1.91
CA GLU A 52 -3.55 10.50 -1.27
C GLU A 52 -2.33 10.98 -2.08
N ILE A 53 -1.54 10.07 -2.67
CA ILE A 53 -0.26 10.43 -3.32
C ILE A 53 -0.46 10.90 -4.76
N LEU A 54 -1.35 10.27 -5.51
CA LEU A 54 -1.48 10.54 -6.95
C LEU A 54 -2.53 11.61 -7.28
N ALA A 55 -3.10 12.27 -6.26
CA ALA A 55 -4.26 13.15 -6.39
C ALA A 55 -5.34 12.52 -7.28
N ALA A 56 -5.46 11.19 -7.21
CA ALA A 56 -6.27 10.40 -8.11
C ALA A 56 -7.74 10.72 -7.84
N LYS A 57 -8.37 11.55 -8.69
CA LYS A 57 -9.80 11.78 -8.61
C LYS A 57 -10.52 10.44 -8.77
N ASN A 58 -11.18 10.00 -7.69
CA ASN A 58 -11.88 8.73 -7.60
C ASN A 58 -11.00 7.47 -7.75
N GLY A 59 -9.69 7.53 -7.47
CA GLY A 59 -8.80 6.35 -7.56
C GLY A 59 -8.40 5.95 -8.99
N LYS A 60 -8.68 6.81 -9.99
CA LYS A 60 -8.13 6.69 -11.34
C LYS A 60 -6.75 7.34 -11.41
N ILE A 61 -5.76 6.53 -11.76
CA ILE A 61 -4.40 7.00 -12.07
C ILE A 61 -4.35 7.27 -13.58
N ALA A 62 -3.95 8.46 -13.99
CA ALA A 62 -3.83 8.81 -15.40
C ALA A 62 -2.78 7.91 -16.10
N GLY A 63 -3.12 7.37 -17.28
CA GLY A 63 -2.25 6.49 -18.05
C GLY A 63 -2.18 5.04 -17.55
N VAL A 64 -3.00 4.65 -16.56
CA VAL A 64 -3.09 3.26 -16.08
C VAL A 64 -4.42 2.66 -16.53
N LYS A 65 -4.33 1.65 -17.39
CA LYS A 65 -5.45 0.85 -17.90
C LYS A 65 -5.96 -0.16 -16.89
N GLU A 66 -5.03 -0.86 -16.22
CA GLU A 66 -5.34 -1.96 -15.31
C GLU A 66 -4.39 -1.97 -14.12
N PHE A 67 -4.95 -2.29 -12.95
CA PHE A 67 -4.22 -2.50 -11.72
C PHE A 67 -4.80 -3.73 -11.03
N LYS A 68 -4.04 -4.82 -10.99
CA LYS A 68 -4.52 -6.15 -10.53
C LYS A 68 -3.51 -6.77 -9.56
N VAL A 69 -4.00 -7.40 -8.50
CA VAL A 69 -3.17 -8.08 -7.51
C VAL A 69 -3.42 -9.57 -7.53
N GLU A 70 -2.36 -10.31 -7.83
CA GLU A 70 -2.34 -11.76 -7.73
C GLU A 70 -1.43 -12.17 -6.56
N PRO A 71 -1.58 -13.38 -6.01
CA PRO A 71 -0.66 -13.88 -5.00
C PRO A 71 0.80 -13.78 -5.44
N GLY A 72 1.57 -12.92 -4.77
CA GLY A 72 2.98 -12.67 -5.05
C GLY A 72 3.27 -11.82 -6.27
N ARG A 73 2.27 -11.23 -6.94
CA ARG A 73 2.47 -10.41 -8.15
C ARG A 73 1.52 -9.20 -8.17
N LEU A 74 2.06 -8.06 -8.56
CA LEU A 74 1.29 -6.86 -8.89
C LEU A 74 1.38 -6.66 -10.40
N ILE A 75 0.23 -6.58 -11.08
CA ILE A 75 0.12 -6.37 -12.53
C ILE A 75 -0.41 -4.97 -12.76
N ILE A 76 0.34 -4.17 -13.53
CA ILE A 76 -0.01 -2.82 -13.93
C ILE A 76 0.05 -2.76 -15.45
N SER A 77 -1.07 -2.47 -16.10
CA SER A 77 -1.16 -2.23 -17.55
C SER A 77 -1.35 -0.74 -17.80
N LEU A 78 -0.57 -0.17 -18.71
CA LEU A 78 -0.64 1.26 -19.06
C LEU A 78 -1.58 1.47 -20.26
N ASP A 79 -2.22 2.63 -20.30
CA ASP A 79 -2.83 3.13 -21.54
C ASP A 79 -1.71 3.68 -22.45
N GLU A 80 -1.93 3.62 -23.77
CA GLU A 80 -1.01 4.21 -24.78
C GLU A 80 -1.19 5.73 -24.86
#